data_AF-A0A7S2MKY5-F1
#
_entry.id   AF-A0A7S2MKY5-F1
#
_cell.length_a   1.000
_cell.length_b   1.000
_cell.length_c   1.000
_cell.angle_alpha   90.00
_cell.angle_beta   90.00
_cell.angle_gamma   90.00
#
_symmetry.space_group_name_H-M   'P 1'
#
loop_
_entity.id
_entity.type
_entity.pdbx_description
1 polymer ?
#
loop_
_entity_poly.entity_id
_entity_poly.type
_entity_poly.pdbx_seq_one_letter_code
_entity_poly.pdbx_strand_id
1 'polypeptide(L)'
;IGITLALSCLSALGGSRRTNLIWICRDPSLIEFFVPVVTWPESGWALIYYTGKNPLELPSDFQMPGNAKIIRGRPQLNFLIPELINSIETEDALPEDLIKTNKENSESFKMSIDDIDIAQPPVDRLRMVISRLIGTFITTEEFYTQFDTDQDHSLGASELIRGLSSFSRRLFVLSDWETSELMDSIANRTGVDQITETEFKAFVDESLYCDEDEVERQARMQSQASMRAPKRLSDHSQGWKLSCTNKRTELMHVFKEFDEDGDGTISIQELITAMGKCGKIITRQQAQVAMVNSFRGSNRRFTKTFDEGINFDQFFRLFKDVDIQCNSGLVDFFSEVKLPKSVTDRWAMLYCGGAAPVIAALNSCSEALGVKFKSESFSW
;
A
#
# COMPACT_ATOMS: atom_id res chain seq x y z
N ILE A 1 -15.94 -19.20 9.57
CA ILE A 1 -16.51 -20.44 9.01
C ILE A 1 -16.15 -20.63 7.52
N GLY A 2 -16.29 -19.62 6.64
CA GLY A 2 -15.92 -19.77 5.21
C GLY A 2 -14.43 -19.90 4.88
N ILE A 3 -13.52 -19.65 5.83
CA ILE A 3 -12.07 -19.62 5.57
C ILE A 3 -11.50 -21.00 5.23
N THR A 4 -11.93 -22.08 5.90
CA THR A 4 -11.43 -23.44 5.64
C THR A 4 -11.63 -23.86 4.18
N LEU A 5 -12.77 -23.51 3.59
CA LEU A 5 -13.03 -23.82 2.19
C LEU A 5 -12.16 -22.98 1.25
N ALA A 6 -12.01 -21.68 1.55
CA ALA A 6 -11.14 -20.79 0.78
C ALA A 6 -9.68 -21.27 0.82
N LEU A 7 -9.19 -21.70 1.97
CA LEU A 7 -7.87 -22.31 2.14
C LEU A 7 -7.74 -23.63 1.39
N SER A 8 -8.78 -24.48 1.41
CA SER A 8 -8.81 -25.70 0.59
C SER A 8 -8.75 -25.40 -0.90
N CYS A 9 -9.45 -24.36 -1.37
CA CYS A 9 -9.39 -23.93 -2.77
C CYS A 9 -8.00 -23.39 -3.13
N LEU A 10 -7.37 -22.60 -2.25
CA LEU A 10 -6.00 -22.11 -2.44
C LEU A 10 -5.03 -23.28 -2.58
N SER A 11 -5.12 -24.27 -1.68
CA SER A 11 -4.26 -25.46 -1.73
C SER A 11 -4.49 -26.30 -2.99
N ALA A 12 -5.75 -26.53 -3.37
CA ALA A 12 -6.09 -27.38 -4.50
C ALA A 12 -5.80 -26.72 -5.87
N LEU A 13 -5.98 -25.40 -5.99
CA LEU A 13 -5.90 -24.70 -7.26
C LEU A 13 -4.59 -23.93 -7.45
N GLY A 14 -3.90 -23.56 -6.37
CA GLY A 14 -2.73 -22.66 -6.39
C GLY A 14 -1.56 -23.17 -7.24
N GLY A 15 -1.44 -24.49 -7.45
CA GLY A 15 -0.42 -25.06 -8.35
C GLY A 15 -0.79 -25.04 -9.84
N SER A 16 -2.06 -24.81 -10.19
CA SER A 16 -2.57 -24.89 -11.57
C SER A 16 -3.03 -23.54 -12.13
N ARG A 17 -3.34 -22.58 -11.25
CA ARG A 17 -3.81 -21.25 -11.62
C ARG A 17 -3.53 -20.25 -10.51
N ARG A 18 -3.44 -18.98 -10.89
CA ARG A 18 -3.38 -17.87 -9.94
C ARG A 18 -4.67 -17.84 -9.11
N THR A 19 -4.50 -17.86 -7.79
CA THR A 19 -5.60 -17.78 -6.83
C THR A 19 -5.37 -16.61 -5.89
N ASN A 20 -6.29 -15.64 -5.91
CA ASN A 20 -6.26 -14.49 -5.02
C ASN A 20 -7.30 -14.68 -3.91
N LEU A 21 -6.92 -14.39 -2.67
CA LEU A 21 -7.79 -14.42 -1.50
C LEU A 21 -8.14 -13.01 -1.04
N ILE A 22 -9.44 -12.75 -0.88
CA ILE A 22 -9.95 -11.61 -0.11
C ILE A 22 -10.70 -12.20 1.08
N TRP A 23 -10.15 -12.06 2.28
CA TRP A 23 -10.74 -12.59 3.50
C TRP A 23 -11.21 -11.45 4.41
N ILE A 24 -12.52 -11.31 4.57
CA ILE A 24 -13.10 -10.36 5.52
C ILE A 24 -13.40 -11.09 6.83
N CYS A 25 -12.74 -10.72 7.92
CA CYS A 25 -12.92 -11.34 9.22
C CYS A 25 -13.16 -10.29 10.31
N ARG A 26 -14.05 -10.60 11.26
CA ARG A 26 -14.28 -9.78 12.46
C ARG A 26 -13.65 -10.38 13.71
N ASP A 27 -13.47 -11.69 13.72
CA ASP A 27 -13.01 -12.46 14.86
C ASP A 27 -11.47 -12.52 14.86
N PRO A 28 -10.78 -11.93 15.86
CA PRO A 28 -9.33 -11.96 15.94
C PRO A 28 -8.78 -13.38 16.05
N SER A 29 -9.45 -14.26 16.81
CA SER A 29 -8.96 -15.62 17.06
C SER A 29 -8.87 -16.46 15.80
N LEU A 30 -9.72 -16.18 14.79
CA LEU A 30 -9.60 -16.83 13.48
C LEU A 30 -8.36 -16.37 12.71
N ILE A 31 -8.04 -15.08 12.77
CA ILE A 31 -6.86 -14.54 12.09
C ILE A 31 -5.60 -15.08 12.78
N GLU A 32 -5.53 -14.98 14.10
CA GLU A 32 -4.41 -15.41 14.94
C GLU A 32 -4.14 -16.91 14.81
N PHE A 33 -5.20 -17.72 14.65
CA PHE A 33 -5.06 -19.16 14.45
C PHE A 33 -4.64 -19.53 13.02
N PHE A 34 -5.30 -18.99 11.99
CA PHE A 34 -5.09 -19.47 10.62
C PHE A 34 -3.92 -18.78 9.91
N VAL A 35 -3.68 -17.49 10.13
CA VAL A 35 -2.67 -16.76 9.35
C VAL A 35 -1.26 -17.32 9.54
N PRO A 36 -0.82 -17.68 10.75
CA PRO A 36 0.52 -18.23 10.96
C PRO A 36 0.73 -19.63 10.38
N VAL A 37 -0.33 -20.42 10.22
CA VAL A 37 -0.23 -21.84 9.83
C VAL A 37 -0.51 -22.10 8.36
N VAL A 38 -1.05 -21.12 7.63
CA VAL A 38 -1.43 -21.26 6.22
C VAL A 38 -0.21 -21.09 5.31
N THR A 39 -0.06 -22.01 4.36
CA THR A 39 0.86 -21.84 3.23
C THR A 39 0.20 -20.97 2.16
N TRP A 40 0.75 -19.78 1.95
CA TRP A 40 0.24 -18.80 1.00
C TRP A 40 0.83 -19.03 -0.41
N PRO A 41 0.03 -19.09 -1.48
CA PRO A 41 0.56 -19.23 -2.84
C PRO A 41 1.39 -18.00 -3.24
N GLU A 42 2.61 -18.18 -3.76
CA GLU A 42 3.50 -17.04 -4.11
C GLU A 42 2.94 -16.17 -5.25
N SER A 43 2.16 -16.76 -6.16
CA SER A 43 1.65 -16.09 -7.34
C SER A 43 0.30 -15.39 -7.12
N GLY A 44 -0.18 -15.20 -5.89
CA GLY A 44 -1.53 -14.67 -5.64
C GLY A 44 -1.57 -13.69 -4.49
N TRP A 45 -2.45 -12.70 -4.57
CA TRP A 45 -2.69 -11.79 -3.45
C TRP A 45 -3.46 -12.48 -2.32
N ALA A 46 -3.05 -12.27 -1.07
CA ALA A 46 -3.81 -12.66 0.12
C ALA A 46 -4.14 -11.44 0.98
N LEU A 47 -5.32 -10.86 0.77
CA LEU A 47 -5.77 -9.62 1.41
C LEU A 47 -6.75 -9.92 2.53
N ILE A 48 -6.33 -9.71 3.77
CA ILE A 48 -7.10 -10.03 4.98
C ILE A 48 -7.63 -8.75 5.58
N TYR A 49 -8.93 -8.49 5.42
CA TYR A 49 -9.61 -7.34 5.99
C TYR A 49 -10.15 -7.64 7.38
N TYR A 50 -9.47 -7.13 8.40
CA TYR A 50 -9.86 -7.27 9.80
C TYR A 50 -10.77 -6.12 10.24
N THR A 51 -12.00 -6.47 10.61
CA THR A 51 -13.07 -5.56 11.02
C THR A 51 -13.36 -5.59 12.52
N GLY A 52 -12.59 -6.37 13.28
CA GLY A 52 -12.71 -6.45 14.73
C GLY A 52 -12.15 -5.22 15.43
N LYS A 53 -12.62 -5.00 16.66
CA LYS A 53 -12.19 -3.87 17.49
C LYS A 53 -10.90 -4.16 18.28
N ASN A 54 -10.70 -5.43 18.63
CA ASN A 54 -9.56 -5.83 19.45
C ASN A 54 -8.26 -5.75 18.62
N PRO A 55 -7.10 -5.49 19.25
CA PRO A 55 -5.81 -5.74 18.62
C PRO A 55 -5.67 -7.21 18.19
N LEU A 56 -4.76 -7.47 17.25
CA LEU A 56 -4.42 -8.83 16.85
C LEU A 56 -3.13 -9.22 17.56
N GLU A 57 -3.10 -10.41 18.13
CA GLU A 57 -1.94 -10.98 18.83
C GLU A 57 -1.33 -12.09 17.97
N LEU A 58 -0.52 -11.69 16.98
CA LEU A 58 0.21 -12.64 16.15
C LEU A 58 1.50 -13.09 16.86
N PRO A 59 2.00 -14.33 16.60
CA PRO A 59 3.27 -14.78 17.15
C PRO A 59 4.41 -13.80 16.81
N SER A 60 5.26 -13.48 17.78
CA SER A 60 6.32 -12.47 17.62
C SER A 60 7.34 -12.81 16.52
N ASP A 61 7.51 -14.09 16.21
CA ASP A 61 8.37 -14.61 15.15
C ASP A 61 7.67 -14.73 13.80
N PHE A 62 6.36 -14.49 13.74
CA PHE A 62 5.59 -14.61 12.50
C PHE A 62 5.83 -13.40 11.59
N GLN A 63 6.40 -13.66 10.41
CA GLN A 63 6.50 -12.69 9.34
C GLN A 63 5.46 -12.97 8.26
N MET A 64 4.67 -11.95 7.94
CA MET A 64 3.70 -12.03 6.85
C MET A 64 4.45 -12.15 5.51
N PRO A 65 4.07 -13.07 4.62
CA PRO A 65 4.71 -13.14 3.30
C PRO A 65 4.38 -11.88 2.47
N GLY A 66 5.29 -11.47 1.58
CA GLY A 66 5.21 -10.17 0.90
C GLY A 66 3.95 -9.94 0.05
N ASN A 67 3.32 -11.03 -0.42
CA ASN A 67 2.07 -11.02 -1.17
C ASN A 67 0.80 -11.09 -0.28
N ALA A 68 0.94 -11.11 1.04
CA ALA A 68 -0.16 -11.16 1.98
C ALA A 68 -0.16 -9.94 2.89
N LYS A 69 -1.34 -9.37 3.14
CA LYS A 69 -1.50 -8.18 4.00
C LYS A 69 -2.72 -8.28 4.88
N ILE A 70 -2.58 -7.83 6.13
CA ILE A 70 -3.70 -7.59 7.05
C ILE A 70 -4.03 -6.10 7.00
N ILE A 71 -5.28 -5.78 6.67
CA ILE A 71 -5.78 -4.42 6.46
C ILE A 71 -6.92 -4.18 7.44
N ARG A 72 -6.88 -3.07 8.17
CA ARG A 72 -7.98 -2.68 9.07
C ARG A 72 -9.16 -2.12 8.27
N GLY A 73 -10.36 -2.51 8.67
CA GLY A 73 -11.61 -1.99 8.09
C GLY A 73 -12.24 -2.90 7.04
N ARG A 74 -13.30 -2.40 6.39
CA ARG A 74 -14.04 -3.14 5.35
C ARG A 74 -13.52 -2.79 3.96
N PRO A 75 -13.34 -3.76 3.06
CA PRO A 75 -12.94 -3.48 1.69
C PRO A 75 -14.08 -2.83 0.90
N GLN A 76 -13.73 -1.92 0.00
CA GLN A 76 -14.60 -1.52 -1.09
C GLN A 76 -14.43 -2.52 -2.24
N LEU A 77 -15.17 -3.63 -2.20
CA LEU A 77 -15.01 -4.74 -3.16
C LEU A 77 -15.17 -4.31 -4.63
N ASN A 78 -16.05 -3.35 -4.87
CA ASN A 78 -16.30 -2.80 -6.20
C ASN A 78 -15.11 -2.04 -6.79
N PHE A 79 -14.16 -1.58 -5.96
CA PHE A 79 -12.91 -0.99 -6.41
C PHE A 79 -11.78 -2.02 -6.39
N LEU A 80 -11.69 -2.77 -5.30
CA LEU A 80 -10.62 -3.74 -5.07
C LEU A 80 -10.52 -4.83 -6.14
N ILE A 81 -11.66 -5.42 -6.51
CA ILE A 81 -11.68 -6.55 -7.45
C ILE A 81 -11.25 -6.10 -8.86
N PRO A 82 -11.79 -5.00 -9.42
CA PRO A 82 -11.24 -4.39 -10.63
C PRO A 82 -9.75 -4.14 -10.62
N GLU A 83 -9.23 -3.50 -9.57
CA GLU A 83 -7.81 -3.16 -9.48
C GLU A 83 -6.93 -4.41 -9.44
N LEU A 84 -7.38 -5.43 -8.72
CA LEU A 84 -6.70 -6.71 -8.67
C LEU A 84 -6.66 -7.40 -10.04
N ILE A 85 -7.77 -7.41 -10.77
CA ILE A 85 -7.82 -7.95 -12.14
C ILE A 85 -6.89 -7.15 -13.04
N ASN A 86 -6.96 -5.81 -12.95
CA ASN A 86 -6.13 -4.92 -13.75
C ASN A 86 -4.64 -5.18 -13.52
N SER A 87 -4.17 -5.10 -12.28
CA SER A 87 -2.77 -5.34 -11.90
C SER A 87 -2.24 -6.66 -12.47
N ILE A 88 -3.02 -7.74 -12.37
CA ILE A 88 -2.62 -9.06 -12.86
C ILE A 88 -2.62 -9.12 -14.39
N GLU A 89 -3.60 -8.50 -15.05
CA GLU A 89 -3.71 -8.51 -16.51
C GLU A 89 -2.71 -7.58 -17.20
N THR A 90 -2.26 -6.52 -16.52
CA THR A 90 -1.23 -5.60 -17.01
C THR A 90 0.18 -5.98 -16.57
N GLU A 91 0.32 -7.04 -15.77
CA GLU A 91 1.60 -7.43 -15.15
C GLU A 91 2.24 -6.28 -14.36
N ASP A 92 1.42 -5.40 -13.79
CA ASP A 92 1.84 -4.22 -13.03
C ASP A 92 1.67 -4.48 -11.54
N ALA A 93 2.74 -4.30 -10.77
CA ALA A 93 2.80 -4.58 -9.33
C ALA A 93 2.34 -6.01 -8.95
N LEU A 94 2.90 -7.04 -9.58
CA LEU A 94 2.52 -8.43 -9.31
C LEU A 94 2.93 -8.90 -7.90
N PRO A 95 2.15 -9.80 -7.27
CA PRO A 95 2.47 -10.41 -5.98
C PRO A 95 3.88 -11.00 -5.91
N GLU A 96 4.27 -11.75 -6.94
CA GLU A 96 5.55 -12.45 -7.01
C GLU A 96 6.74 -11.49 -7.13
N ASP A 97 6.56 -10.32 -7.75
CA ASP A 97 7.63 -9.34 -7.91
C ASP A 97 7.92 -8.64 -6.58
N LEU A 98 6.92 -8.47 -5.71
CA LEU A 98 7.13 -8.02 -4.34
C LEU A 98 7.85 -9.08 -3.49
N ILE A 99 7.54 -10.37 -3.68
CA ILE A 99 8.27 -11.45 -3.00
C ILE A 99 9.73 -11.47 -3.46
N LYS A 100 9.98 -11.38 -4.77
CA LYS A 100 11.35 -11.31 -5.32
C LYS A 100 12.08 -10.08 -4.82
N THR A 101 11.46 -8.91 -4.90
CA THR A 101 12.05 -7.65 -4.41
C THR A 101 12.37 -7.75 -2.92
N ASN A 102 11.49 -8.31 -2.09
CA ASN A 102 11.79 -8.52 -0.67
C ASN A 102 12.92 -9.53 -0.46
N LYS A 103 12.98 -10.62 -1.23
CA LYS A 103 14.07 -11.61 -1.17
C LYS A 103 15.40 -10.99 -1.62
N GLU A 104 15.45 -10.35 -2.78
CA GLU A 104 16.60 -9.65 -3.35
C GLU A 104 17.07 -8.51 -2.43
N ASN A 105 16.14 -7.73 -1.90
CA ASN A 105 16.46 -6.72 -0.91
C ASN A 105 17.01 -7.35 0.37
N SER A 106 16.45 -8.45 0.86
CA SER A 106 16.97 -9.15 2.05
C SER A 106 18.35 -9.75 1.81
N GLU A 107 18.65 -10.24 0.59
CA GLU A 107 19.94 -10.80 0.21
C GLU A 107 20.99 -9.70 -0.01
N SER A 108 20.64 -8.64 -0.77
CA SER A 108 21.45 -7.43 -0.95
C SER A 108 21.77 -6.77 0.39
N PHE A 109 20.78 -6.71 1.28
CA PHE A 109 20.92 -6.19 2.63
C PHE A 109 21.82 -7.06 3.50
N LYS A 110 21.66 -8.40 3.47
CA LYS A 110 22.58 -9.32 4.16
C LYS A 110 24.02 -9.17 3.65
N MET A 111 24.20 -9.05 2.33
CA MET A 111 25.52 -8.77 1.74
C MET A 111 26.08 -7.43 2.25
N SER A 112 25.27 -6.38 2.29
CA SER A 112 25.70 -5.07 2.81
C SER A 112 26.09 -5.12 4.29
N ILE A 113 25.32 -5.80 5.15
CA ILE A 113 25.70 -5.99 6.57
C ILE A 113 27.00 -6.79 6.69
N ASP A 114 27.21 -7.79 5.83
CA ASP A 114 28.43 -8.60 5.85
C ASP A 114 29.70 -7.82 5.48
N ASP A 115 29.56 -6.66 4.81
CA ASP A 115 30.67 -5.73 4.55
C ASP A 115 31.05 -4.87 5.77
N ILE A 116 30.27 -4.88 6.86
CA ILE A 116 30.61 -4.14 8.09
C ILE A 116 31.85 -4.79 8.74
N ASP A 117 32.84 -3.96 9.04
CA ASP A 117 34.09 -4.37 9.69
C ASP A 117 33.84 -4.74 11.17
N ILE A 118 34.20 -5.97 11.52
CA ILE A 118 34.05 -6.52 12.88
C ILE A 118 35.01 -5.79 13.85
N ALA A 119 36.11 -5.21 13.36
CA ALA A 119 37.08 -4.52 14.22
C ALA A 119 36.57 -3.17 14.78
N GLN A 120 35.47 -2.64 14.25
CA GLN A 120 34.84 -1.43 14.77
C GLN A 120 34.18 -1.67 16.15
N PRO A 121 34.09 -0.63 17.00
CA PRO A 121 33.42 -0.73 18.28
C PRO A 121 31.98 -1.28 18.15
N PRO A 122 31.48 -2.08 19.12
CA PRO A 122 30.14 -2.65 19.07
C PRO A 122 29.04 -1.63 18.81
N VAL A 123 29.14 -0.44 19.40
CA VAL A 123 28.16 0.65 19.23
C VAL A 123 28.17 1.20 17.80
N ASP A 124 29.32 1.32 17.16
CA ASP A 124 29.42 1.81 15.78
C ASP A 124 28.88 0.79 14.78
N ARG A 125 29.16 -0.51 15.02
CA ARG A 125 28.54 -1.59 14.25
C ARG A 125 27.02 -1.56 14.37
N LEU A 126 26.50 -1.29 15.58
CA LEU A 126 25.07 -1.13 15.81
C LEU A 126 24.50 0.09 15.07
N ARG A 127 25.15 1.25 15.15
CA ARG A 127 24.76 2.46 14.41
C ARG A 127 24.68 2.23 12.90
N MET A 128 25.67 1.52 12.34
CA MET A 128 25.69 1.16 10.91
C MET A 128 24.58 0.17 10.53
N VAL A 129 24.21 -0.74 11.43
CA VAL A 129 23.08 -1.66 11.22
C VAL A 129 21.76 -0.88 11.28
N ILE A 130 21.59 0.01 12.26
CA ILE A 130 20.42 0.87 12.41
C ILE A 130 20.21 1.77 11.20
N SER A 131 21.26 2.47 10.74
CA SER A 131 21.16 3.38 9.60
C SER A 131 20.83 2.68 8.28
N ARG A 132 21.10 1.37 8.19
CA ARG A 132 20.77 0.56 7.01
C ARG A 132 19.41 -0.16 7.11
N LEU A 133 18.88 -0.34 8.32
CA LEU A 133 17.61 -1.01 8.60
C LEU A 133 16.40 -0.06 8.63
N ILE A 134 16.56 1.08 9.29
CA ILE A 134 15.45 1.95 9.62
C ILE A 134 15.16 2.89 8.46
N GLY A 135 13.89 2.96 8.05
CA GLY A 135 13.44 3.73 6.89
C GLY A 135 13.46 2.97 5.56
N THR A 136 14.23 1.88 5.46
CA THR A 136 14.29 1.00 4.27
C THR A 136 13.48 -0.28 4.43
N PHE A 137 13.48 -0.91 5.63
CA PHE A 137 12.87 -2.24 5.82
C PHE A 137 11.94 -2.35 7.03
N ILE A 138 12.20 -1.59 8.10
CA ILE A 138 11.45 -1.65 9.35
C ILE A 138 11.32 -0.26 9.98
N THR A 139 10.23 -0.03 10.70
CA THR A 139 10.05 1.18 11.52
C THR A 139 10.79 1.06 12.86
N THR A 140 11.06 2.19 13.53
CA THR A 140 11.68 2.20 14.86
C THR A 140 10.87 1.42 15.90
N GLU A 141 9.53 1.44 15.80
CA GLU A 141 8.64 0.67 16.69
C GLU A 141 8.74 -0.84 16.44
N GLU A 142 8.74 -1.26 15.17
CA GLU A 142 8.93 -2.67 14.80
C GLU A 142 10.34 -3.16 15.15
N PHE A 143 11.35 -2.29 15.05
CA PHE A 143 12.72 -2.60 15.44
C PHE A 143 12.81 -2.85 16.95
N TYR A 144 12.22 -2.01 17.81
CA TYR A 144 12.23 -2.24 19.26
C TYR A 144 11.49 -3.53 19.67
N THR A 145 10.34 -3.79 19.05
CA THR A 145 9.50 -4.96 19.35
C THR A 145 10.20 -6.29 19.02
N GLN A 146 11.19 -6.31 18.13
CA GLN A 146 11.97 -7.52 17.84
C GLN A 146 12.96 -7.89 18.94
N PHE A 147 13.31 -6.94 19.81
CA PHE A 147 14.29 -7.14 20.86
C PHE A 147 13.60 -7.49 22.18
N ASP A 148 12.55 -6.75 22.54
CA ASP A 148 11.74 -6.94 23.74
C ASP A 148 10.87 -8.20 23.62
N THR A 149 11.40 -9.32 24.08
CA THR A 149 10.84 -10.64 23.79
C THR A 149 9.82 -11.05 24.82
N ASP A 150 10.07 -10.70 26.08
CA ASP A 150 9.18 -10.97 27.18
C ASP A 150 8.15 -9.86 27.41
N GLN A 151 8.20 -8.79 26.60
CA GLN A 151 7.27 -7.67 26.58
C GLN A 151 7.24 -6.94 27.93
N ASP A 152 8.38 -6.88 28.61
CA ASP A 152 8.53 -6.18 29.88
C ASP A 152 8.79 -4.66 29.70
N HIS A 153 8.82 -4.19 28.44
CA HIS A 153 9.10 -2.82 28.04
C HIS A 153 10.49 -2.31 28.42
N SER A 154 11.41 -3.24 28.69
CA SER A 154 12.83 -3.01 28.95
C SER A 154 13.66 -3.97 28.09
N LEU A 155 14.92 -3.65 27.86
CA LEU A 155 15.84 -4.50 27.12
C LEU A 155 17.00 -4.89 28.03
N GLY A 156 17.04 -6.17 28.41
CA GLY A 156 18.20 -6.75 29.07
C GLY A 156 19.33 -7.06 28.08
N ALA A 157 20.55 -7.24 28.61
CA ALA A 157 21.73 -7.60 27.80
C ALA A 157 21.53 -8.85 26.92
N SER A 158 20.83 -9.87 27.44
CA SER A 158 20.57 -11.11 26.69
C SER A 158 19.59 -10.89 25.54
N GLU A 159 18.57 -10.07 25.74
CA GLU A 159 17.58 -9.73 24.72
C GLU A 159 18.18 -8.85 23.65
N LEU A 160 18.99 -7.87 24.06
CA LEU A 160 19.75 -7.03 23.16
C LEU A 160 20.62 -7.87 22.22
N ILE A 161 21.48 -8.73 22.78
CA ILE A 161 22.38 -9.57 21.98
C ILE A 161 21.62 -10.56 21.11
N ARG A 162 20.52 -11.14 21.61
CA ARG A 162 19.68 -12.06 20.83
C ARG A 162 19.01 -11.35 19.65
N GLY A 163 18.49 -10.16 19.88
CA GLY A 163 17.94 -9.27 18.86
C GLY A 163 18.98 -8.96 17.79
N LEU A 164 20.16 -8.48 18.18
CA LEU A 164 21.27 -8.17 17.28
C LEU A 164 21.77 -9.38 16.49
N SER A 165 21.89 -10.53 17.16
CA SER A 165 22.32 -11.79 16.55
C SER A 165 21.32 -12.33 15.53
N SER A 166 20.06 -11.89 15.59
CA SER A 166 19.03 -12.23 14.61
C SER A 166 19.30 -11.58 13.25
N PHE A 167 19.88 -10.37 13.25
CA PHE A 167 20.27 -9.62 12.05
C PHE A 167 21.63 -10.09 11.51
N SER A 168 22.63 -10.21 12.37
CA SER A 168 23.92 -10.78 12.01
C SER A 168 24.65 -11.35 13.22
N ARG A 169 24.73 -12.68 13.29
CA ARG A 169 25.53 -13.37 14.31
C ARG A 169 27.01 -13.03 14.23
N ARG A 170 27.52 -12.66 13.05
CA ARG A 170 28.94 -12.38 12.82
C ARG A 170 29.37 -11.07 13.49
N LEU A 171 28.52 -10.05 13.48
CA LEU A 171 28.84 -8.71 13.99
C LEU A 171 28.74 -8.59 15.51
N PHE A 172 27.93 -9.42 16.16
CA PHE A 172 27.59 -9.26 17.57
C PHE A 172 27.95 -10.48 18.42
N VAL A 173 29.11 -11.09 18.14
CA VAL A 173 29.78 -11.99 19.09
C VAL A 173 30.55 -11.12 20.09
N LEU A 174 29.90 -10.73 21.16
CA LEU A 174 30.46 -9.84 22.18
C LEU A 174 30.84 -10.63 23.44
N SER A 175 31.93 -10.22 24.08
CA SER A 175 32.23 -10.58 25.47
C SER A 175 31.30 -9.85 26.45
N ASP A 176 31.19 -10.35 27.69
CA ASP A 176 30.39 -9.72 28.74
C ASP A 176 30.75 -8.24 28.97
N TRP A 177 32.04 -7.91 28.84
CA TRP A 177 32.52 -6.53 28.90
C TRP A 177 31.98 -5.67 27.74
N GLU A 178 32.13 -6.13 26.51
CA GLU A 178 31.68 -5.40 25.31
C GLU A 178 30.16 -5.26 25.29
N THR A 179 29.43 -6.24 25.82
CA THR A 179 27.99 -6.15 26.03
C THR A 179 27.64 -5.07 27.04
N SER A 180 28.35 -5.00 28.17
CA SER A 180 28.14 -3.94 29.17
C SER A 180 28.45 -2.54 28.60
N GLU A 181 29.53 -2.41 27.83
CA GLU A 181 29.92 -1.16 27.18
C GLU A 181 28.89 -0.71 26.13
N LEU A 182 28.35 -1.66 25.37
CA LEU A 182 27.27 -1.39 24.42
C LEU A 182 25.99 -0.95 25.13
N MET A 183 25.62 -1.62 26.23
CA MET A 183 24.44 -1.27 27.04
C MET A 183 24.57 0.15 27.61
N ASP A 184 25.72 0.48 28.19
CA ASP A 184 26.01 1.82 28.74
C ASP A 184 25.99 2.89 27.63
N SER A 185 26.48 2.55 26.43
CA SER A 185 26.49 3.46 25.28
C SER A 185 25.08 3.76 24.75
N ILE A 186 24.19 2.75 24.71
CA ILE A 186 22.80 2.95 24.27
C ILE A 186 22.01 3.73 25.33
N ALA A 187 22.19 3.41 26.61
CA ALA A 187 21.49 4.09 27.70
C ALA A 187 22.05 5.49 28.01
N ASN A 188 23.21 5.84 27.45
CA ASN A 188 23.93 7.08 27.73
C ASN A 188 24.18 7.31 29.24
N ARG A 189 24.45 6.23 29.98
CA ARG A 189 24.76 6.22 31.41
C ARG A 189 25.53 4.94 31.77
N THR A 190 26.22 4.92 32.90
CA THR A 190 27.12 3.81 33.26
C THR A 190 26.47 2.79 34.20
N GLY A 191 26.87 1.53 34.07
CA GLY A 191 26.46 0.44 34.95
C GLY A 191 25.02 0.02 34.77
N VAL A 192 24.52 0.03 33.53
CA VAL A 192 23.13 -0.31 33.24
C VAL A 192 22.91 -1.81 33.08
N ASP A 193 21.84 -2.30 33.69
CA ASP A 193 21.36 -3.68 33.57
C ASP A 193 20.22 -3.79 32.55
N GLN A 194 19.44 -2.72 32.40
CA GLN A 194 18.33 -2.61 31.46
C GLN A 194 18.35 -1.27 30.71
N ILE A 195 17.95 -1.31 29.44
CA ILE A 195 17.69 -0.14 28.60
C ILE A 195 16.17 0.02 28.46
N THR A 196 15.65 1.21 28.71
CA THR A 196 14.23 1.53 28.53
C THR A 196 13.90 1.83 27.07
N GLU A 197 12.63 1.70 26.70
CA GLU A 197 12.15 2.05 25.35
C GLU A 197 12.50 3.48 24.94
N THR A 198 12.46 4.42 25.89
CA THR A 198 12.78 5.83 25.61
C THR A 198 14.27 6.04 25.37
N GLU A 199 15.14 5.37 26.14
CA GLU A 199 16.60 5.42 25.95
C GLU A 199 16.99 4.82 24.60
N PHE A 200 16.41 3.67 24.24
CA PHE A 200 16.69 3.02 22.96
C PHE A 200 16.21 3.85 21.77
N LYS A 201 15.00 4.43 21.84
CA LYS A 201 14.47 5.33 20.80
C LYS A 201 15.35 6.56 20.62
N ALA A 202 15.79 7.18 21.71
CA ALA A 202 16.69 8.33 21.65
C ALA A 202 18.02 7.98 20.97
N PHE A 203 18.59 6.80 21.26
CA PHE A 203 19.80 6.31 20.60
C PHE A 203 19.58 6.06 19.10
N VAL A 204 18.45 5.47 18.72
CA VAL A 204 18.08 5.24 17.31
C VAL A 204 17.94 6.57 16.58
N ASP A 205 17.21 7.52 17.14
CA ASP A 205 17.03 8.84 16.54
C ASP A 205 18.39 9.53 16.38
N GLU A 206 19.23 9.58 17.42
CA GLU A 206 20.59 10.11 17.35
C GLU A 206 21.40 9.46 16.22
N SER A 207 21.27 8.15 16.04
CA SER A 207 21.99 7.39 15.01
C SER A 207 21.53 7.70 13.58
N LEU A 208 20.32 8.24 13.40
CA LEU A 208 19.74 8.60 12.09
C LEU A 208 19.93 10.09 11.74
N TYR A 209 20.15 10.95 12.74
CA TYR A 209 20.28 12.41 12.56
C TYR A 209 21.72 12.89 12.29
N CYS A 210 22.70 12.01 12.13
CA CYS A 210 24.11 12.42 12.01
C CYS A 210 24.58 12.88 10.62
N ASP A 211 23.78 12.81 9.55
CA ASP A 211 24.30 13.07 8.18
C ASP A 211 23.85 14.38 7.49
N GLU A 212 22.86 15.14 7.97
CA GLU A 212 22.28 16.23 7.15
C GLU A 212 22.56 17.70 7.59
N ASP A 213 22.94 17.97 8.85
CA ASP A 213 22.79 19.35 9.40
C ASP A 213 24.05 20.24 9.47
N GLU A 214 25.26 19.74 9.20
CA GLU A 214 26.47 20.60 9.25
C GLU A 214 26.50 21.59 8.06
N VAL A 215 25.97 21.18 6.90
CA VAL A 215 25.95 21.98 5.65
C VAL A 215 24.84 23.04 5.70
N GLU A 216 23.66 22.70 6.24
CA GLU A 216 22.53 23.62 6.31
C GLU A 216 22.72 24.72 7.38
N ARG A 217 23.46 24.41 8.46
CA ARG A 217 23.81 25.40 9.50
C ARG A 217 24.74 26.50 8.98
N GLN A 218 25.68 26.16 8.08
CA GLN A 218 26.55 27.13 7.42
C GLN A 218 25.81 27.96 6.36
N ALA A 219 24.84 27.36 5.66
CA ALA A 219 23.98 28.05 4.70
C ALA A 219 22.98 29.02 5.35
N ARG A 220 22.47 28.71 6.56
CA ARG A 220 21.57 29.58 7.33
C ARG A 220 22.27 30.83 7.91
N MET A 221 23.56 30.76 8.22
CA MET A 221 24.33 31.95 8.66
C MET A 221 24.56 32.96 7.53
N GLN A 222 24.60 32.52 6.26
CA GLN A 222 24.85 33.40 5.12
C GLN A 222 23.55 33.99 4.51
N SER A 223 22.38 33.42 4.81
CA SER A 223 21.10 33.80 4.19
C SER A 223 20.20 34.73 5.03
N GLN A 224 20.55 35.03 6.29
CA GLN A 224 19.79 36.00 7.12
C GLN A 224 19.90 37.48 6.68
N ALA A 225 20.58 37.77 5.57
CA ALA A 225 20.72 39.14 5.06
C ALA A 225 19.65 39.56 4.03
N SER A 226 18.68 38.71 3.63
CA SER A 226 17.77 39.11 2.54
C SER A 226 16.35 38.50 2.58
N MET A 227 15.38 39.40 2.80
CA MET A 227 14.00 39.42 2.26
C MET A 227 12.84 38.67 2.95
N ARG A 228 12.01 39.49 3.62
CA ARG A 228 10.54 39.72 3.50
C ARG A 228 9.56 38.56 3.17
N ALA A 229 8.52 38.49 4.01
CA ALA A 229 7.35 37.60 3.97
C ALA A 229 6.22 38.01 2.99
N PRO A 230 5.38 37.06 2.53
CA PRO A 230 4.06 37.35 1.97
C PRO A 230 2.89 37.03 2.92
N LYS A 231 1.75 37.67 2.62
CA LYS A 231 0.52 37.78 3.43
C LYS A 231 -0.46 36.63 3.21
N ARG A 232 -1.22 36.31 4.28
CA ARG A 232 -2.46 35.52 4.26
C ARG A 232 -3.61 36.30 3.59
N LEU A 233 -4.54 35.58 2.95
CA LEU A 233 -5.92 36.01 2.76
C LEU A 233 -6.89 34.83 2.94
N SER A 234 -8.00 35.15 3.58
CA SER A 234 -9.02 34.28 4.16
C SER A 234 -10.25 34.10 3.25
N ASP A 235 -10.81 32.90 3.36
CA ASP A 235 -12.22 32.49 3.44
C ASP A 235 -13.34 33.51 3.10
N HIS A 236 -14.25 33.12 2.19
CA HIS A 236 -15.71 33.23 2.39
C HIS A 236 -16.53 32.49 1.31
N SER A 237 -17.42 31.62 1.81
CA SER A 237 -18.58 30.98 1.19
C SER A 237 -19.50 31.90 0.36
N GLN A 238 -20.11 31.39 -0.73
CA GLN A 238 -21.54 31.54 -1.09
C GLN A 238 -21.90 30.65 -2.31
N GLY A 239 -23.11 30.05 -2.33
CA GLY A 239 -23.80 29.60 -3.57
C GLY A 239 -24.02 30.79 -4.53
N TRP A 240 -24.50 30.72 -5.76
CA TRP A 240 -25.53 29.92 -6.46
C TRP A 240 -25.44 30.25 -7.96
N LYS A 241 -26.07 29.43 -8.83
CA LYS A 241 -26.60 29.73 -10.18
C LYS A 241 -25.77 30.62 -11.13
N LEU A 242 -25.34 30.03 -12.25
CA LEU A 242 -25.12 30.75 -13.51
C LEU A 242 -25.87 30.04 -14.65
N SER A 243 -26.65 30.82 -15.37
CA SER A 243 -27.50 30.45 -16.51
C SER A 243 -26.83 30.88 -17.81
N CYS A 244 -26.99 30.02 -18.84
CA CYS A 244 -26.79 30.23 -20.28
C CYS A 244 -25.40 29.92 -20.90
N THR A 245 -25.35 28.73 -21.52
CA THR A 245 -24.95 28.45 -22.92
C THR A 245 -23.49 28.61 -23.34
N ASN A 246 -22.65 27.69 -22.88
CA ASN A 246 -21.66 27.05 -23.76
C ASN A 246 -21.34 25.66 -23.19
N LYS A 247 -21.62 24.58 -23.93
CA LYS A 247 -21.31 23.19 -23.50
C LYS A 247 -19.84 23.04 -23.08
N ARG A 248 -18.96 23.82 -23.72
CA ARG A 248 -17.53 23.92 -23.37
C ARG A 248 -17.28 24.51 -21.99
N THR A 249 -18.07 25.49 -21.56
CA THR A 249 -17.98 26.07 -20.21
C THR A 249 -18.49 25.09 -19.16
N GLU A 250 -19.59 24.40 -19.43
CA GLU A 250 -20.11 23.33 -18.55
C GLU A 250 -19.07 22.22 -18.38
N LEU A 251 -18.50 21.74 -19.49
CA LEU A 251 -17.42 20.75 -19.49
C LEU A 251 -16.15 21.24 -18.80
N MET A 252 -15.85 22.54 -18.86
CA MET A 252 -14.69 23.12 -18.17
C MET A 252 -14.87 23.08 -16.65
N HIS A 253 -16.09 23.29 -16.16
CA HIS A 253 -16.37 23.16 -14.73
C HIS A 253 -16.21 21.71 -14.26
N VAL A 254 -16.72 20.76 -15.04
CA VAL A 254 -16.56 19.32 -14.74
C VAL A 254 -15.08 18.91 -14.82
N PHE A 255 -14.34 19.39 -15.82
CA PHE A 255 -12.91 19.11 -15.95
C PHE A 255 -12.13 19.56 -14.72
N LYS A 256 -12.40 20.78 -14.21
CA LYS A 256 -11.78 21.31 -12.99
C LYS A 256 -12.19 20.57 -11.70
N GLU A 257 -13.30 19.87 -11.73
CA GLU A 257 -13.73 19.04 -10.59
C GLU A 257 -13.08 17.66 -10.62
N PHE A 258 -12.67 17.19 -11.81
CA PHE A 258 -11.98 15.92 -12.03
C PHE A 258 -10.47 16.05 -11.82
N ASP A 259 -9.87 17.17 -12.26
CA ASP A 259 -8.47 17.57 -12.06
C ASP A 259 -8.28 18.02 -10.59
N GLU A 260 -7.93 17.08 -9.71
CA GLU A 260 -7.89 17.29 -8.25
C GLU A 260 -6.61 18.02 -7.82
N ASP A 261 -5.50 17.76 -8.51
CA ASP A 261 -4.20 18.37 -8.22
C ASP A 261 -3.97 19.69 -9.00
N GLY A 262 -4.82 20.00 -9.98
CA GLY A 262 -4.81 21.23 -10.75
C GLY A 262 -3.69 21.28 -11.79
N ASP A 263 -3.16 20.13 -12.22
CA ASP A 263 -2.07 20.05 -13.18
C ASP A 263 -2.50 20.34 -14.63
N GLY A 264 -3.82 20.45 -14.88
CA GLY A 264 -4.40 20.76 -16.18
C GLY A 264 -4.60 19.55 -17.09
N THR A 265 -4.40 18.34 -16.56
CA THR A 265 -4.72 17.05 -17.16
C THR A 265 -5.60 16.24 -16.20
N ILE A 266 -6.31 15.24 -16.72
CA ILE A 266 -7.01 14.26 -15.89
C ILE A 266 -6.29 12.94 -16.05
N SER A 267 -5.59 12.53 -15.00
CA SER A 267 -4.96 11.22 -14.90
C SER A 267 -6.00 10.10 -14.89
N ILE A 268 -5.57 8.86 -15.12
CA ILE A 268 -6.47 7.71 -15.02
C ILE A 268 -7.08 7.61 -13.62
N GLN A 269 -6.27 7.88 -12.59
CA GLN A 269 -6.71 7.81 -11.19
C GLN A 269 -7.77 8.86 -10.87
N GLU A 270 -7.59 10.09 -11.32
CA GLU A 270 -8.56 11.17 -11.16
C GLU A 270 -9.88 10.88 -11.88
N LEU A 271 -9.82 10.32 -13.10
CA LEU A 271 -11.01 9.89 -13.81
C LEU A 271 -11.78 8.81 -13.05
N ILE A 272 -11.10 7.82 -12.47
CA ILE A 272 -11.72 6.77 -11.64
C ILE A 272 -12.34 7.38 -10.38
N THR A 273 -11.61 8.24 -9.67
CA THR A 273 -12.07 8.89 -8.44
C THR A 273 -13.31 9.75 -8.70
N ALA A 274 -13.29 10.56 -9.75
CA ALA A 274 -14.39 11.43 -10.11
C ALA A 274 -15.64 10.64 -10.54
N MET A 275 -15.47 9.56 -11.30
CA MET A 275 -16.58 8.66 -11.65
C MET A 275 -17.18 8.00 -10.41
N GLY A 276 -16.33 7.61 -9.44
CA GLY A 276 -16.76 7.12 -8.13
C GLY A 276 -17.65 8.13 -7.39
N LYS A 277 -17.30 9.42 -7.41
CA LYS A 277 -18.11 10.52 -6.85
C LYS A 277 -19.45 10.70 -7.59
N CYS A 278 -19.48 10.44 -8.90
CA CYS A 278 -20.71 10.44 -9.71
C CYS A 278 -21.59 9.18 -9.52
N GLY A 279 -21.21 8.26 -8.63
CA GLY A 279 -21.99 7.06 -8.30
C GLY A 279 -21.75 5.87 -9.22
N LYS A 280 -20.70 5.89 -10.06
CA LYS A 280 -20.30 4.77 -10.92
C LYS A 280 -18.84 4.43 -10.79
N ILE A 281 -18.57 3.15 -10.61
CA ILE A 281 -17.23 2.64 -10.40
C ILE A 281 -16.76 2.07 -11.73
N ILE A 282 -15.69 2.65 -12.28
CA ILE A 282 -15.06 2.20 -13.52
C ILE A 282 -13.65 1.69 -13.20
N THR A 283 -13.21 0.65 -13.91
CA THR A 283 -11.88 0.07 -13.76
C THR A 283 -10.82 0.93 -14.46
N ARG A 284 -9.54 0.80 -14.06
CA ARG A 284 -8.42 1.40 -14.82
C ARG A 284 -8.44 1.02 -16.30
N GLN A 285 -8.80 -0.22 -16.65
CA GLN A 285 -8.93 -0.66 -18.04
C GLN A 285 -10.10 0.02 -18.77
N GLN A 286 -11.24 0.20 -18.10
CA GLN A 286 -12.40 0.92 -18.67
C GLN A 286 -12.06 2.40 -18.87
N ALA A 287 -11.39 3.02 -17.90
CA ALA A 287 -10.87 4.37 -17.99
C ALA A 287 -9.85 4.49 -19.13
N GLN A 288 -8.90 3.57 -19.24
CA GLN A 288 -7.91 3.52 -20.33
C GLN A 288 -8.59 3.33 -21.68
N VAL A 289 -9.54 2.41 -21.82
CA VAL A 289 -10.26 2.19 -23.08
C VAL A 289 -11.07 3.43 -23.47
N ALA A 290 -11.73 4.08 -22.51
CA ALA A 290 -12.43 5.34 -22.73
C ALA A 290 -11.46 6.45 -23.18
N MET A 291 -10.31 6.59 -22.50
CA MET A 291 -9.27 7.54 -22.86
C MET A 291 -8.67 7.25 -24.24
N VAL A 292 -8.37 6.00 -24.58
CA VAL A 292 -7.84 5.55 -25.89
C VAL A 292 -8.81 5.87 -27.02
N ASN A 293 -10.12 5.68 -26.81
CA ASN A 293 -11.14 6.02 -27.80
C ASN A 293 -11.16 7.53 -28.13
N SER A 294 -10.73 8.41 -27.22
CA SER A 294 -10.58 9.85 -27.48
C SER A 294 -9.56 10.19 -28.57
N PHE A 295 -8.57 9.32 -28.79
CA PHE A 295 -7.45 9.55 -29.70
C PHE A 295 -7.75 9.12 -31.15
N ARG A 296 -8.86 8.44 -31.43
CA ARG A 296 -9.21 7.89 -32.76
C ARG A 296 -9.40 8.93 -33.87
N GLY A 297 -9.37 10.22 -33.56
CA GLY A 297 -9.45 11.32 -34.53
C GLY A 297 -8.11 11.89 -35.01
N SER A 298 -6.95 11.38 -34.56
CA SER A 298 -5.65 11.92 -34.95
C SER A 298 -4.72 10.82 -35.47
N ASN A 299 -4.29 10.96 -36.72
CA ASN A 299 -3.43 10.03 -37.45
C ASN A 299 -1.97 10.02 -36.91
N ARG A 300 -1.78 9.97 -35.58
CA ARG A 300 -0.48 9.91 -34.91
C ARG A 300 -0.30 8.52 -34.31
N ARG A 301 0.84 7.92 -34.63
CA ARG A 301 1.39 6.69 -34.02
C ARG A 301 1.31 6.80 -32.49
N PHE A 302 0.56 5.89 -31.86
CA PHE A 302 0.51 5.69 -30.41
C PHE A 302 1.94 5.44 -29.90
N THR A 303 2.56 6.45 -29.28
CA THR A 303 3.92 6.37 -28.73
C THR A 303 4.04 7.09 -27.38
N LYS A 304 2.93 7.53 -26.78
CA LYS A 304 2.92 8.13 -25.44
C LYS A 304 2.38 7.12 -24.43
N THR A 305 3.07 7.04 -23.30
CA THR A 305 2.79 6.13 -22.19
C THR A 305 1.35 6.32 -21.69
N PHE A 306 0.70 5.22 -21.30
CA PHE A 306 -0.72 5.20 -20.91
C PHE A 306 -1.07 6.08 -19.69
N ASP A 307 -0.08 6.64 -19.00
CA ASP A 307 -0.24 7.45 -17.78
C ASP A 307 -0.26 8.98 -18.00
N GLU A 308 -0.10 9.49 -19.23
CA GLU A 308 0.01 10.94 -19.47
C GLU A 308 -1.31 11.75 -19.34
N GLY A 309 -2.39 11.13 -18.85
CA GLY A 309 -3.68 11.79 -18.64
C GLY A 309 -4.35 12.32 -19.92
N ILE A 310 -5.50 12.98 -19.78
CA ILE A 310 -6.19 13.68 -20.86
C ILE A 310 -6.30 15.18 -20.57
N ASN A 311 -5.93 16.02 -21.52
CA ASN A 311 -6.13 17.47 -21.40
C ASN A 311 -7.58 17.87 -21.69
N PHE A 312 -7.92 19.13 -21.40
CA PHE A 312 -9.28 19.64 -21.59
C PHE A 312 -9.83 19.46 -23.02
N ASP A 313 -9.01 19.59 -24.06
CA ASP A 313 -9.50 19.43 -25.45
C ASP A 313 -9.87 17.98 -25.75
N GLN A 314 -9.10 17.02 -25.23
CA GLN A 314 -9.39 15.59 -25.32
C GLN A 314 -10.63 15.21 -24.51
N PHE A 315 -10.71 15.71 -23.27
CA PHE A 315 -11.89 15.56 -22.42
C PHE A 315 -13.14 16.12 -23.12
N PHE A 316 -13.05 17.33 -23.68
CA PHE A 316 -14.15 17.93 -24.43
C PHE A 316 -14.59 17.07 -25.61
N ARG A 317 -13.66 16.44 -26.35
CA ARG A 317 -14.00 15.54 -27.47
C ARG A 317 -14.72 14.28 -27.02
N LEU A 318 -14.37 13.74 -25.85
CA LEU A 318 -15.03 12.55 -25.28
C LEU A 318 -16.45 12.86 -24.84
N PHE A 319 -16.65 14.01 -24.22
CA PHE A 319 -17.87 14.31 -23.48
C PHE A 319 -18.77 15.37 -24.15
N LYS A 320 -18.40 15.90 -25.32
CA LYS A 320 -19.21 16.90 -26.06
C LYS A 320 -20.63 16.42 -26.39
N ASP A 321 -20.78 15.14 -26.68
CA ASP A 321 -22.04 14.52 -27.09
C ASP A 321 -22.73 13.78 -25.91
N VAL A 322 -22.10 13.80 -24.73
CA VAL A 322 -22.63 13.19 -23.51
C VAL A 322 -23.46 14.24 -22.76
N ASP A 323 -24.66 13.87 -22.33
CA ASP A 323 -25.45 14.73 -21.43
C ASP A 323 -24.96 14.58 -19.99
N ILE A 324 -24.29 15.62 -19.49
CA ILE A 324 -23.61 15.62 -18.19
C ILE A 324 -24.46 16.37 -17.15
N GLN A 325 -25.54 17.02 -17.58
CA GLN A 325 -26.46 17.72 -16.66
C GLN A 325 -27.23 16.74 -15.78
N CYS A 326 -27.29 15.47 -16.19
CA CYS A 326 -27.76 14.36 -15.38
C CYS A 326 -26.59 13.39 -15.20
N ASN A 327 -26.27 13.01 -13.94
CA ASN A 327 -25.30 11.93 -13.65
C ASN A 327 -25.52 10.68 -14.54
N SER A 328 -26.76 10.44 -15.00
CA SER A 328 -27.13 9.35 -15.89
C SER A 328 -26.36 9.27 -17.21
N GLY A 329 -26.00 10.38 -17.87
CA GLY A 329 -25.35 10.29 -19.19
C GLY A 329 -23.89 9.83 -19.13
N LEU A 330 -23.14 10.25 -18.10
CA LEU A 330 -21.80 9.73 -17.81
C LEU A 330 -21.89 8.26 -17.36
N VAL A 331 -22.86 7.96 -16.51
CA VAL A 331 -23.14 6.60 -16.06
C VAL A 331 -23.38 5.66 -17.24
N ASP A 332 -24.17 6.06 -18.23
CA ASP A 332 -24.53 5.23 -19.38
C ASP A 332 -23.34 5.02 -20.32
N PHE A 333 -22.55 6.07 -20.60
CA PHE A 333 -21.35 6.00 -21.45
C PHE A 333 -20.34 4.96 -20.97
N PHE A 334 -20.08 4.91 -19.65
CA PHE A 334 -19.14 3.94 -19.08
C PHE A 334 -19.75 2.56 -18.82
N SER A 335 -21.08 2.45 -18.77
CA SER A 335 -21.77 1.16 -18.60
C SER A 335 -21.67 0.26 -19.85
N GLU A 336 -21.32 0.82 -21.01
CA GLU A 336 -21.09 0.05 -22.24
C GLU A 336 -19.68 -0.57 -22.33
N VAL A 337 -18.73 -0.11 -21.51
CA VAL A 337 -17.34 -0.56 -21.58
C VAL A 337 -17.16 -1.86 -20.79
N LYS A 338 -17.45 -3.01 -21.38
CA LYS A 338 -17.14 -4.32 -20.77
C LYS A 338 -15.68 -4.70 -21.00
N LEU A 339 -15.12 -5.48 -20.08
CA LEU A 339 -13.80 -6.08 -20.29
C LEU A 339 -13.81 -6.99 -21.54
N PRO A 340 -12.68 -7.10 -22.27
CA PRO A 340 -12.58 -8.01 -23.41
C PRO A 340 -12.89 -9.46 -23.00
N LYS A 341 -13.55 -10.23 -23.88
CA LYS A 341 -13.89 -11.65 -23.60
C LYS A 341 -12.67 -12.50 -23.23
N SER A 342 -11.51 -12.21 -23.83
CA SER A 342 -10.25 -12.87 -23.52
C SER A 342 -9.86 -12.76 -22.04
N VAL A 343 -10.20 -11.64 -21.39
CA VAL A 343 -10.01 -11.42 -19.95
C VAL A 343 -11.12 -12.12 -19.19
N THR A 344 -12.39 -11.85 -19.50
CA THR A 344 -13.52 -12.36 -18.71
C THR A 344 -13.61 -13.89 -18.64
N ASP A 345 -13.14 -14.60 -19.68
CA ASP A 345 -13.12 -16.07 -19.70
C ASP A 345 -12.06 -16.69 -18.79
N ARG A 346 -11.03 -15.93 -18.39
CA ARG A 346 -9.96 -16.39 -17.49
C ARG A 346 -10.26 -16.17 -16.01
N TRP A 347 -11.20 -15.28 -15.70
CA TRP A 347 -11.52 -14.89 -14.34
C TRP A 347 -12.82 -15.50 -13.84
N ALA A 348 -12.82 -15.83 -12.54
CA ALA A 348 -14.01 -16.23 -11.81
C ALA A 348 -13.91 -15.79 -10.35
N MET A 349 -15.03 -15.37 -9.78
CA MET A 349 -15.17 -15.01 -8.38
C MET A 349 -15.95 -16.10 -7.64
N LEU A 350 -15.38 -16.60 -6.55
CA LEU A 350 -16.03 -17.56 -5.65
C LEU A 350 -16.17 -16.94 -4.26
N TYR A 351 -17.39 -16.91 -3.71
CA TYR A 351 -17.65 -16.40 -2.38
C TYR A 351 -18.22 -17.48 -1.45
N CYS A 352 -17.52 -17.75 -0.36
CA CYS A 352 -17.84 -18.81 0.60
C CYS A 352 -18.49 -18.27 1.89
N GLY A 353 -19.40 -17.29 1.77
CA GLY A 353 -20.05 -16.64 2.91
C GLY A 353 -21.51 -16.28 2.65
N GLY A 354 -22.17 -15.74 3.68
CA GLY A 354 -23.61 -15.43 3.65
C GLY A 354 -23.95 -13.94 3.81
N ALA A 355 -22.98 -13.03 3.80
CA ALA A 355 -23.25 -11.63 4.06
C ALA A 355 -23.94 -10.96 2.85
N ALA A 356 -25.22 -10.63 2.98
CA ALA A 356 -26.01 -10.00 1.91
C ALA A 356 -25.36 -8.75 1.28
N PRO A 357 -24.74 -7.82 2.04
CA PRO A 357 -24.04 -6.67 1.44
C PRO A 357 -22.85 -7.07 0.57
N VAL A 358 -22.15 -8.16 0.91
CA VAL A 358 -21.02 -8.68 0.14
C VAL A 358 -21.52 -9.33 -1.14
N ILE A 359 -22.58 -10.12 -1.06
CA ILE A 359 -23.20 -10.75 -2.24
C ILE A 359 -23.68 -9.68 -3.24
N ALA A 360 -24.33 -8.62 -2.75
CA ALA A 360 -24.77 -7.51 -3.58
C ALA A 360 -23.59 -6.81 -4.31
N ALA A 361 -22.50 -6.55 -3.59
CA ALA A 361 -21.29 -5.97 -4.18
C ALA A 361 -20.67 -6.90 -5.25
N LEU A 362 -20.56 -8.19 -4.98
CA LEU A 362 -19.98 -9.16 -5.92
C LEU A 362 -20.85 -9.38 -7.16
N ASN A 363 -22.17 -9.37 -7.03
CA ASN A 363 -23.08 -9.36 -8.18
C ASN A 363 -22.89 -8.11 -9.04
N SER A 364 -22.82 -6.94 -8.40
CA SER A 364 -22.57 -5.67 -9.11
C SER A 364 -21.22 -5.69 -9.85
N CYS A 365 -20.16 -6.23 -9.22
CA CYS A 365 -18.87 -6.44 -9.87
C CYS A 365 -18.98 -7.39 -11.07
N SER A 366 -19.69 -8.51 -10.90
CA SER A 366 -19.87 -9.52 -11.95
C SER A 366 -20.55 -8.93 -13.18
N GLU A 367 -21.61 -8.15 -12.98
CA GLU A 367 -22.35 -7.49 -14.06
C GLU A 367 -21.51 -6.42 -14.76
N ALA A 368 -20.81 -5.59 -14.00
CA ALA A 368 -19.98 -4.50 -14.52
C ALA A 368 -18.78 -5.02 -15.33
N LEU A 369 -18.12 -6.08 -14.85
CA LEU A 369 -16.90 -6.62 -15.45
C LEU A 369 -17.17 -7.71 -16.49
N GLY A 370 -18.33 -8.38 -16.43
CA GLY A 370 -18.61 -9.57 -17.21
C GLY A 370 -17.90 -10.83 -16.70
N VAL A 371 -17.40 -10.83 -15.46
CA VAL A 371 -16.67 -11.95 -14.84
C VAL A 371 -17.66 -12.90 -14.15
N LYS A 372 -17.46 -14.21 -14.27
CA LYS A 372 -18.33 -15.22 -13.65
C LYS A 372 -18.28 -15.12 -12.12
N PHE A 373 -19.43 -15.12 -11.48
CA PHE A 373 -19.55 -15.12 -10.02
C PHE A 373 -20.34 -16.35 -9.54
N LYS A 374 -19.84 -17.00 -8.49
CA LYS A 374 -20.53 -18.08 -7.78
C LYS A 374 -20.49 -17.81 -6.28
N SER A 375 -21.65 -17.84 -5.63
CA SER A 375 -21.76 -17.86 -4.17
C SER A 375 -22.10 -19.26 -3.68
N GLU A 376 -21.46 -19.66 -2.59
CA GLU A 376 -21.73 -20.89 -1.87
C GLU A 376 -22.17 -20.51 -0.45
N SER A 377 -23.43 -20.78 -0.13
CA SER A 377 -24.04 -20.55 1.18
C SER A 377 -24.04 -21.86 1.95
N PHE A 378 -23.02 -22.09 2.78
CA PHE A 378 -23.01 -23.23 3.70
C PHE A 378 -23.81 -22.87 4.94
N SER A 379 -25.13 -23.04 4.85
CA SER A 379 -26.03 -23.12 5.99
C SER A 379 -25.96 -24.54 6.56
N TRP A 380 -25.02 -24.78 7.47
CA TRP A 380 -25.03 -25.92 8.39
C TRP A 380 -25.83 -25.57 9.64
#